data_AF-A0A412FK26-F1
#
_entry.id   AF-A0A412FK26-F1
#
_cell.length_a   1.000
_cell.length_b   1.000
_cell.length_c   1.000
_cell.angle_alpha   90.00
_cell.angle_beta   90.00
_cell.angle_gamma   90.00
#
_symmetry.space_group_name_H-M   'P 1'
#
loop_
_entity.id
_entity.type
_entity.pdbx_description
1 polymer ?
#
loop_
_entity_poly.entity_id
_entity_poly.type
_entity_poly.pdbx_seq_one_letter_code
_entity_poly.pdbx_strand_id
1 'polypeptide(L)'
;MKVILMITTTIICVFLIRLLLMGGLVKLLSFDSQRTEVYKDTDITHYQWYIGKNAKKEYADKWGMDESIFPESITDNMDVLDYKMVYYNPWDAQYLSYLVVEYDDKSYEEEIQRLEQYDSKEYKGYFGTRGFRDKYRLLAIEVDPDHGLIYALEEENNQIIYVELIFCNYFYDIDYQDEIDIQYLPIGFDATPDNEYRQKRLKR
;
A
#
# COMPACT_ATOMS: atom_id res chain seq x y z
N MET A 1 -53.25 30.90 -8.10
CA MET A 1 -53.24 29.47 -8.47
C MET A 1 -52.27 29.15 -9.62
N LYS A 2 -52.38 29.76 -10.81
CA LYS A 2 -51.47 29.50 -11.96
C LYS A 2 -49.99 29.85 -11.70
N VAL A 3 -49.72 30.98 -11.05
CA VAL A 3 -48.34 31.42 -10.74
C VAL A 3 -47.65 30.48 -9.74
N ILE A 4 -48.36 30.06 -8.70
CA ILE A 4 -47.85 29.12 -7.68
C ILE A 4 -47.53 27.78 -8.34
N LEU A 5 -48.42 27.26 -9.20
CA LEU A 5 -48.21 26.02 -9.94
C LEU A 5 -46.94 26.09 -10.82
N MET A 6 -46.77 27.20 -11.56
CA MET A 6 -45.60 27.40 -12.42
C MET A 6 -44.29 27.40 -11.62
N ILE A 7 -44.27 28.11 -10.48
CA ILE A 7 -43.11 28.14 -9.57
C ILE A 7 -42.81 26.74 -9.03
N THR A 8 -43.81 26.01 -8.55
CA THR A 8 -43.60 24.63 -8.04
C THR A 8 -43.08 23.68 -9.11
N THR A 9 -43.58 23.76 -10.35
CA THR A 9 -43.10 22.92 -11.45
C THR A 9 -41.64 23.23 -11.78
N THR A 10 -41.26 24.51 -11.83
CA THR A 10 -39.86 24.90 -12.07
C THR A 10 -38.92 24.38 -10.98
N ILE A 11 -39.31 24.47 -9.70
CA ILE A 11 -38.51 23.96 -8.59
C ILE A 11 -38.32 22.43 -8.70
N ILE A 12 -39.39 21.69 -9.01
CA ILE A 12 -39.33 20.23 -9.20
C ILE A 12 -38.41 19.89 -10.38
N CYS A 13 -38.53 20.58 -11.51
CA CYS A 13 -37.66 20.35 -12.67
C CYS A 13 -36.19 20.60 -12.34
N VAL A 14 -35.87 21.71 -11.66
CA VAL A 14 -34.48 22.00 -11.24
C VAL A 14 -33.96 20.92 -10.28
N PHE A 15 -34.79 20.45 -9.36
CA PHE A 15 -34.42 19.38 -8.43
C PHE A 15 -34.15 18.05 -9.17
N LEU A 16 -35.01 17.66 -10.10
CA LEU A 16 -34.84 16.46 -10.91
C LEU A 16 -33.60 16.51 -11.79
N ILE A 17 -33.32 17.67 -12.41
CA ILE A 17 -32.09 17.89 -13.19
C ILE A 17 -30.86 17.71 -12.30
N ARG A 18 -30.87 18.27 -11.08
CA ARG A 18 -29.76 18.11 -10.13
C ARG A 18 -29.57 16.65 -9.72
N LEU A 19 -30.64 15.92 -9.43
CA LEU A 19 -30.57 14.49 -9.13
C LEU A 19 -29.98 13.69 -10.29
N LEU A 20 -30.38 13.98 -11.53
CA LEU A 20 -29.83 13.33 -12.72
C LEU A 20 -28.34 13.65 -12.91
N LEU A 21 -27.93 14.91 -12.69
CA LEU A 21 -26.53 15.30 -12.78
C LEU A 21 -25.67 14.62 -11.70
N MET A 22 -26.14 14.57 -10.46
CA MET A 22 -25.44 13.88 -9.36
C MET A 22 -25.35 12.37 -9.62
N GLY A 23 -26.45 11.73 -10.01
CA GLY A 23 -26.47 10.30 -10.35
C GLY A 23 -25.58 9.98 -11.56
N GLY A 24 -25.58 10.85 -12.58
CA GLY A 24 -24.69 10.75 -13.73
C GLY A 24 -23.22 10.86 -13.35
N LEU A 25 -22.88 11.81 -12.47
CA LEU A 25 -21.52 11.97 -11.97
C LEU A 25 -21.05 10.76 -11.17
N VAL A 26 -21.86 10.27 -10.22
CA VAL A 26 -21.53 9.07 -9.43
C VAL A 26 -21.29 7.88 -10.35
N LYS A 27 -22.16 7.67 -11.36
CA LYS A 27 -22.00 6.57 -12.31
C LYS A 27 -20.74 6.72 -13.17
N LEU A 28 -20.39 7.93 -13.58
CA LEU A 28 -19.17 8.21 -14.33
C LEU A 28 -17.93 7.89 -13.50
N LEU A 29 -17.88 8.35 -12.25
CA LEU A 29 -16.77 8.07 -11.34
C LEU A 29 -16.68 6.56 -11.06
N SER A 30 -17.77 5.89 -10.71
CA SER A 30 -17.75 4.44 -10.51
C SER A 30 -17.29 3.68 -11.75
N PHE A 31 -17.64 4.14 -12.95
CA PHE A 31 -17.20 3.53 -14.21
C PHE A 31 -15.70 3.72 -14.48
N ASP A 32 -15.15 4.89 -14.14
CA ASP A 32 -13.72 5.19 -14.23
C ASP A 32 -12.93 4.28 -13.29
N SER A 33 -13.33 4.24 -12.02
CA SER A 33 -12.75 3.39 -10.97
C SER A 33 -12.75 1.90 -11.31
N GLN A 34 -13.82 1.40 -11.92
CA GLN A 34 -13.96 0.00 -12.33
C GLN A 34 -13.07 -0.39 -13.51
N ARG A 35 -12.57 0.59 -14.26
CA ARG A 35 -11.71 0.38 -15.43
C ARG A 35 -10.23 0.53 -15.13
N THR A 36 -9.89 1.10 -13.98
CA THR A 36 -8.51 1.09 -13.52
C THR A 36 -8.07 -0.35 -13.32
N GLU A 37 -7.06 -0.77 -14.07
CA GLU A 37 -6.47 -2.10 -13.93
C GLU A 37 -5.47 -2.11 -12.77
N VAL A 38 -5.45 -3.23 -12.04
CA VAL A 38 -4.39 -3.48 -11.06
C VAL A 38 -3.13 -3.88 -11.84
N TYR A 39 -2.11 -3.04 -11.76
CA TYR A 39 -0.84 -3.30 -12.40
C TYR A 39 0.01 -4.21 -11.51
N LYS A 40 0.62 -5.22 -12.10
CA LYS A 40 1.46 -6.20 -11.41
C LYS A 40 2.74 -6.40 -12.20
N ASP A 41 3.86 -6.42 -11.50
CA ASP A 41 5.16 -6.68 -12.10
C ASP A 41 5.96 -7.61 -11.20
N THR A 42 6.55 -8.64 -11.79
CA THR A 42 7.43 -9.61 -11.13
C THR A 42 8.82 -9.63 -11.76
N ASP A 43 9.09 -8.78 -12.75
CA ASP A 43 10.40 -8.68 -13.38
C ASP A 43 11.31 -7.77 -12.54
N ILE A 44 12.31 -8.39 -11.91
CA ILE A 44 13.26 -7.68 -11.07
C ILE A 44 14.06 -6.60 -11.81
N THR A 45 14.19 -6.70 -13.14
CA THR A 45 14.89 -5.68 -13.94
C THR A 45 14.16 -4.33 -13.93
N HIS A 46 12.86 -4.34 -13.57
CA HIS A 46 12.05 -3.14 -13.41
C HIS A 46 12.05 -2.59 -11.98
N TYR A 47 12.80 -3.18 -11.03
CA TYR A 47 12.85 -2.73 -9.63
C TYR A 47 12.99 -1.21 -9.47
N GLN A 48 13.96 -0.62 -10.17
CA GLN A 48 14.25 0.81 -10.09
C GLN A 48 13.19 1.70 -10.76
N TRP A 49 12.19 1.12 -11.43
CA TRP A 49 11.03 1.88 -11.90
C TRP A 49 10.07 2.20 -10.76
N TYR A 50 10.08 1.41 -9.68
CA TYR A 50 9.11 1.48 -8.59
C TYR A 50 9.72 1.92 -7.25
N ILE A 51 10.99 1.61 -7.02
CA ILE A 51 11.68 1.85 -5.74
C ILE A 51 12.97 2.64 -5.96
N GLY A 52 13.24 3.56 -5.03
CA GLY A 52 14.47 4.35 -5.00
C GLY A 52 14.38 5.66 -5.79
N LYS A 53 15.49 6.40 -5.83
CA LYS A 53 15.54 7.78 -6.35
C LYS A 53 15.21 7.92 -7.85
N ASN A 54 15.32 6.82 -8.60
CA ASN A 54 15.06 6.78 -10.03
C ASN A 54 13.66 6.24 -10.39
N ALA A 55 12.81 5.99 -9.38
CA ALA A 55 11.45 5.54 -9.59
C ALA A 55 10.69 6.49 -10.53
N LYS A 56 9.79 5.94 -11.36
CA LYS A 56 8.95 6.77 -12.23
C LYS A 56 8.09 7.67 -11.36
N LYS A 57 7.71 8.83 -11.89
CA LYS A 57 7.00 9.89 -11.14
C LYS A 57 5.78 9.39 -10.35
N GLU A 58 5.04 8.43 -10.87
CA GLU A 58 3.84 7.86 -10.24
C GLU A 58 4.13 6.92 -9.06
N TYR A 59 5.38 6.46 -8.90
CA TYR A 59 5.83 5.61 -7.78
C TYR A 59 6.81 6.33 -6.83
N ALA A 60 7.17 7.59 -7.12
CA ALA A 60 8.23 8.29 -6.39
C ALA A 60 7.77 8.97 -5.09
N ASP A 61 6.48 9.29 -4.96
CA ASP A 61 5.90 9.89 -3.75
C ASP A 61 4.81 8.97 -3.20
N LYS A 62 5.18 8.09 -2.27
CA LYS A 62 4.28 7.12 -1.63
C LYS A 62 3.78 7.66 -0.29
N TRP A 63 3.11 8.80 -0.33
CA TRP A 63 2.53 9.49 0.84
C TRP A 63 3.57 9.95 1.88
N GLY A 64 4.79 10.25 1.43
CA GLY A 64 5.90 10.62 2.32
C GLY A 64 6.41 9.48 3.22
N MET A 65 6.02 8.24 2.96
CA MET A 65 6.58 7.07 3.64
C MET A 65 8.05 6.89 3.28
N ASP A 66 8.86 6.50 4.26
CA ASP A 66 10.29 6.28 4.07
C ASP A 66 10.58 4.87 3.53
N GLU A 67 10.84 4.81 2.22
CA GLU A 67 11.17 3.58 1.52
C GLU A 67 12.64 3.16 1.67
N SER A 68 13.46 3.88 2.43
CA SER A 68 14.89 3.57 2.57
C SER A 68 15.17 2.23 3.26
N ILE A 69 14.16 1.58 3.85
CA ILE A 69 14.24 0.19 4.29
C ILE A 69 14.56 -0.74 3.11
N PHE A 70 13.98 -0.50 1.93
CA PHE A 70 14.32 -1.25 0.72
C PHE A 70 15.74 -0.89 0.22
N PRO A 71 16.46 -1.83 -0.42
CA PRO A 71 17.73 -1.55 -1.06
C PRO A 71 17.60 -0.45 -2.13
N GLU A 72 18.55 0.49 -2.22
CA GLU A 72 18.46 1.57 -3.23
C GLU A 72 18.52 1.04 -4.68
N SER A 73 19.19 -0.10 -4.89
CA SER A 73 19.31 -0.77 -6.18
C SER A 73 19.58 -2.25 -5.98
N ILE A 74 19.20 -3.07 -6.97
CA ILE A 74 19.63 -4.47 -7.05
C ILE A 74 21.08 -4.52 -7.51
N THR A 75 21.91 -5.30 -6.82
CA THR A 75 23.34 -5.44 -7.09
C THR A 75 23.69 -6.89 -7.43
N ASP A 76 24.88 -7.12 -7.99
CA ASP A 76 25.33 -8.47 -8.38
C ASP A 76 25.52 -9.42 -7.19
N ASN A 77 25.56 -8.89 -5.95
CA ASN A 77 25.69 -9.66 -4.72
C ASN A 77 24.36 -10.12 -4.12
N MET A 78 23.25 -9.81 -4.80
CA MET A 78 21.90 -10.11 -4.34
C MET A 78 21.33 -11.24 -5.20
N ASP A 79 21.11 -12.42 -4.62
CA ASP A 79 20.33 -13.46 -5.26
C ASP A 79 18.85 -13.22 -4.97
N VAL A 80 18.13 -12.68 -5.96
CA VAL A 80 16.71 -12.36 -5.82
C VAL A 80 15.88 -13.60 -6.06
N LEU A 81 15.29 -14.12 -4.99
CA LEU A 81 14.53 -15.36 -4.98
C LEU A 81 13.06 -15.15 -5.38
N ASP A 82 12.47 -14.03 -4.98
CA ASP A 82 11.10 -13.65 -5.34
C ASP A 82 10.94 -12.13 -5.31
N TYR A 83 10.12 -11.61 -6.21
CA TYR A 83 9.83 -10.19 -6.33
C TYR A 83 8.45 -9.97 -6.93
N LYS A 84 7.70 -9.06 -6.31
CA LYS A 84 6.46 -8.56 -6.88
C LYS A 84 6.26 -7.11 -6.49
N MET A 85 5.77 -6.32 -7.43
CA MET A 85 5.18 -5.01 -7.22
C MET A 85 3.75 -5.03 -7.75
N VAL A 86 2.83 -4.52 -6.95
CA VAL A 86 1.43 -4.33 -7.27
C VAL A 86 1.07 -2.86 -7.04
N TYR A 87 0.51 -2.25 -8.07
CA TYR A 87 0.07 -0.86 -8.05
C TYR A 87 -1.38 -0.75 -8.49
N TYR A 88 -2.15 0.00 -7.73
CA TYR A 88 -3.53 0.31 -8.05
C TYR A 88 -3.84 1.75 -7.68
N ASN A 89 -4.41 2.51 -8.61
CA ASN A 89 -4.77 3.90 -8.37
C ASN A 89 -6.06 4.27 -9.10
N PRO A 90 -7.22 3.91 -8.54
CA PRO A 90 -8.50 4.37 -9.06
C PRO A 90 -8.75 5.84 -8.71
N TRP A 91 -8.21 6.30 -7.58
CA TRP A 91 -8.35 7.66 -7.04
C TRP A 91 -7.14 8.02 -6.17
N ASP A 92 -6.86 7.14 -5.20
CA ASP A 92 -5.72 7.20 -4.31
C ASP A 92 -4.79 6.02 -4.61
N ALA A 93 -3.49 6.29 -4.71
CA ALA A 93 -2.51 5.28 -5.03
C ALA A 93 -2.29 4.29 -3.88
N GLN A 94 -2.27 3.01 -4.24
CA GLN A 94 -1.99 1.87 -3.39
C GLN A 94 -0.80 1.10 -3.96
N TYR A 95 0.13 0.75 -3.08
CA TYR A 95 1.35 0.03 -3.42
C TYR A 95 1.46 -1.19 -2.51
N LEU A 96 1.75 -2.33 -3.10
CA LEU A 96 2.16 -3.53 -2.39
C LEU A 96 3.37 -4.07 -3.13
N SER A 97 4.51 -4.10 -2.49
CA SER A 97 5.69 -4.74 -3.06
C SER A 97 6.35 -5.62 -2.03
N TYR A 98 6.93 -6.72 -2.49
CA TYR A 98 7.85 -7.49 -1.69
C TYR A 98 9.06 -7.90 -2.50
N LEU A 99 10.19 -8.00 -1.83
CA LEU A 99 11.47 -8.42 -2.39
C LEU A 99 12.09 -9.42 -1.42
N VAL A 100 12.42 -10.60 -1.93
CA VAL A 100 13.06 -11.68 -1.17
C VAL A 100 14.45 -11.88 -1.74
N VAL A 101 15.47 -11.68 -0.90
CA VAL A 101 16.87 -11.71 -1.32
C VAL A 101 17.66 -12.61 -0.40
N GLU A 102 18.48 -13.48 -0.98
CA GLU A 102 19.57 -14.15 -0.30
C GLU A 102 20.88 -13.41 -0.60
N TYR A 103 21.63 -13.09 0.46
CA TYR A 103 22.89 -12.36 0.38
C TYR A 103 24.09 -13.27 0.65
N ASP A 104 25.23 -12.96 0.04
CA ASP A 104 26.51 -13.50 0.51
C ASP A 104 26.82 -13.00 1.92
N ASP A 105 27.61 -13.76 2.70
CA ASP A 105 27.89 -13.48 4.12
C ASP A 105 28.31 -12.03 4.38
N LYS A 106 29.14 -11.45 3.50
CA LYS A 106 29.66 -10.11 3.71
C LYS A 106 28.58 -9.06 3.44
N SER A 107 27.89 -9.15 2.30
CA SER A 107 26.82 -8.22 1.98
C SER A 107 25.64 -8.35 2.93
N TYR A 108 25.39 -9.54 3.46
CA TYR A 108 24.41 -9.79 4.52
C TYR A 108 24.73 -9.00 5.80
N GLU A 109 25.96 -9.10 6.31
CA GLU A 109 26.36 -8.37 7.52
C GLU A 109 26.27 -6.84 7.34
N GLU A 110 26.65 -6.32 6.17
CA GLU A 110 26.53 -4.90 5.84
C GLU A 110 25.06 -4.45 5.81
N GLU A 111 24.18 -5.27 5.24
CA GLU A 111 22.76 -4.97 5.11
C GLU A 111 22.03 -5.06 6.46
N ILE A 112 22.35 -6.04 7.29
CA ILE A 112 21.85 -6.12 8.67
C ILE A 112 22.25 -4.88 9.45
N GLN A 113 23.51 -4.44 9.37
CA GLN A 113 23.96 -3.23 10.06
C GLN A 113 23.20 -1.99 9.60
N ARG A 114 22.92 -1.87 8.29
CA ARG A 114 22.14 -0.76 7.74
C ARG A 114 20.72 -0.76 8.27
N LEU A 115 20.05 -1.91 8.29
CA LEU A 115 18.67 -2.04 8.74
C LEU A 115 18.54 -1.86 10.26
N GLU A 116 19.48 -2.37 11.06
CA GLU A 116 19.46 -2.19 12.52
C GLU A 116 19.75 -0.75 12.97
N GLN A 117 20.39 0.05 12.13
CA GLN A 117 20.57 1.50 12.36
C GLN A 117 19.33 2.32 12.01
N TYR A 118 18.34 1.72 11.34
CA TYR A 118 17.08 2.38 11.01
C TYR A 118 16.29 2.71 12.30
N ASP A 119 15.79 3.94 12.40
CA ASP A 119 14.98 4.39 13.55
C ASP A 119 13.56 3.82 13.46
N SER A 120 13.44 2.53 13.79
CA SER A 120 12.20 1.78 13.68
C SER A 120 11.08 2.36 14.55
N LYS A 121 9.89 2.50 13.97
CA LYS A 121 8.73 3.04 14.66
C LYS A 121 7.95 1.98 15.45
N GLU A 122 7.27 2.42 16.51
CA GLU A 122 6.30 1.56 17.21
C GLU A 122 5.15 1.22 16.27
N TYR A 123 4.93 -0.07 16.02
CA TYR A 123 3.97 -0.55 15.03
C TYR A 123 2.76 -1.25 15.64
N LYS A 124 2.86 -1.76 16.87
CA LYS A 124 1.82 -2.63 17.41
C LYS A 124 0.50 -1.88 17.59
N GLY A 125 -0.57 -2.48 17.10
CA GLY A 125 -1.93 -1.94 17.15
C GLY A 125 -2.32 -1.12 15.92
N TYR A 126 -1.38 -0.67 15.10
CA TYR A 126 -1.70 -0.11 13.78
C TYR A 126 -2.22 -1.23 12.87
N PHE A 127 -3.34 -1.01 12.20
CA PHE A 127 -3.94 -1.97 11.26
C PHE A 127 -4.10 -3.39 11.81
N GLY A 128 -4.33 -3.53 13.13
CA GLY A 128 -4.48 -4.84 13.79
C GLY A 128 -3.18 -5.61 14.05
N THR A 129 -2.02 -5.05 13.68
CA THR A 129 -0.72 -5.72 13.82
C THR A 129 -0.35 -6.00 15.28
N ARG A 130 0.17 -7.21 15.54
CA ARG A 130 0.59 -7.65 16.88
C ARG A 130 2.07 -8.06 16.97
N GLY A 131 2.69 -8.32 15.83
CA GLY A 131 4.04 -8.86 15.73
C GLY A 131 4.22 -9.62 14.42
N PHE A 132 5.33 -10.33 14.29
CA PHE A 132 5.63 -11.22 13.18
C PHE A 132 5.71 -12.67 13.67
N ARG A 133 5.68 -13.64 12.76
CA ARG A 133 5.82 -15.06 13.10
C ARG A 133 7.20 -15.34 13.68
N ASP A 134 7.30 -16.31 14.59
CA ASP A 134 8.54 -16.62 15.35
C ASP A 134 9.75 -16.98 14.48
N LYS A 135 9.53 -17.46 13.25
CA LYS A 135 10.62 -17.76 12.30
C LYS A 135 11.29 -16.51 11.70
N TYR A 136 10.66 -15.35 11.87
CA TYR A 136 11.15 -14.09 11.34
C TYR A 136 11.64 -13.18 12.47
N ARG A 137 12.81 -12.56 12.27
CA ARG A 137 13.25 -11.44 13.10
C ARG A 137 12.97 -10.13 12.36
N LEU A 138 12.26 -9.21 13.02
CA LEU A 138 12.07 -7.86 12.49
C LEU A 138 13.38 -7.07 12.56
N LEU A 139 13.85 -6.55 11.43
CA LEU A 139 15.07 -5.76 11.32
C LEU A 139 14.79 -4.26 11.36
N ALA A 140 13.84 -3.82 10.53
CA ALA A 140 13.43 -2.42 10.43
C ALA A 140 11.93 -2.31 10.14
N ILE A 141 11.29 -1.27 10.66
CA ILE A 141 9.90 -0.96 10.33
C ILE A 141 9.62 0.54 10.33
N GLU A 142 9.00 0.98 9.25
CA GLU A 142 8.39 2.29 9.08
C GLU A 142 6.87 2.14 9.13
N VAL A 143 6.24 3.05 9.85
CA VAL A 143 4.78 3.04 10.05
C VAL A 143 4.23 4.44 9.89
N ASP A 144 3.21 4.54 9.05
CA ASP A 144 2.34 5.70 9.02
C ASP A 144 0.93 5.32 9.48
N PRO A 145 0.37 5.99 10.51
CA PRO A 145 -0.97 5.70 11.04
C PRO A 145 -2.12 5.79 10.03
N ASP A 146 -1.94 6.52 8.93
CA ASP A 146 -2.91 6.77 7.89
C ASP A 146 -2.57 6.03 6.58
N HIS A 147 -1.29 5.73 6.34
CA HIS A 147 -0.80 5.27 5.04
C HIS A 147 -0.14 3.88 4.97
N GLY A 148 0.11 3.19 6.09
CA GLY A 148 0.50 1.77 6.07
C GLY A 148 1.85 1.47 6.72
N LEU A 149 2.54 0.46 6.17
CA LEU A 149 3.72 -0.18 6.78
C LEU A 149 4.80 -0.47 5.72
N ILE A 150 6.06 -0.26 6.05
CA ILE A 150 7.21 -0.75 5.27
C ILE A 150 8.14 -1.46 6.25
N TYR A 151 8.62 -2.66 5.96
CA TYR A 151 9.45 -3.40 6.89
C TYR A 151 10.38 -4.41 6.22
N ALA A 152 11.42 -4.81 6.95
CA ALA A 152 12.35 -5.86 6.57
C ALA A 152 12.40 -6.96 7.64
N LEU A 153 12.32 -8.22 7.19
CA LEU A 153 12.37 -9.41 8.03
C LEU A 153 13.60 -10.25 7.67
N GLU A 154 14.35 -10.68 8.66
CA GLU A 154 15.34 -11.75 8.52
C GLU A 154 14.65 -13.11 8.59
N GLU A 155 15.05 -14.01 7.68
CA GLU A 155 14.80 -15.44 7.69
C GLU A 155 16.14 -16.21 7.76
N GLU A 156 16.09 -17.54 7.79
CA GLU A 156 17.29 -18.39 7.75
C GLU A 156 18.08 -18.22 6.44
N ASN A 157 19.35 -18.63 6.42
CA ASN A 157 20.24 -18.61 5.23
C ASN A 157 20.49 -17.22 4.65
N ASN A 158 20.79 -16.22 5.48
CA ASN A 158 21.11 -14.85 5.05
C ASN A 158 20.01 -14.20 4.18
N GLN A 159 18.77 -14.64 4.37
CA GLN A 159 17.64 -14.18 3.59
C GLN A 159 16.98 -12.98 4.27
N ILE A 160 16.72 -11.93 3.49
CA ILE A 160 15.96 -10.76 3.95
C ILE A 160 14.75 -10.58 3.04
N ILE A 161 13.59 -10.39 3.68
CA ILE A 161 12.31 -10.14 3.04
C ILE A 161 11.92 -8.69 3.31
N TYR A 162 11.89 -7.87 2.28
CA TYR A 162 11.42 -6.50 2.30
C TYR A 162 9.97 -6.47 1.86
N VAL A 163 9.14 -5.72 2.57
CA VAL A 163 7.71 -5.57 2.24
C VAL A 163 7.30 -4.12 2.40
N GLU A 164 6.59 -3.59 1.41
CA GLU A 164 5.81 -2.36 1.53
C GLU A 164 4.32 -2.68 1.40
N LEU A 165 3.55 -2.12 2.32
CA LEU A 165 2.10 -2.16 2.33
C LEU A 165 1.59 -0.74 2.49
N ILE A 166 1.42 -0.03 1.38
CA ILE A 166 1.08 1.39 1.35
C ILE A 166 -0.30 1.59 0.73
N PHE A 167 -1.15 2.32 1.44
CA PHE A 167 -2.52 2.59 1.06
C PHE A 167 -2.99 3.92 1.63
N CYS A 168 -4.22 4.34 1.33
CA CYS A 168 -4.79 5.57 1.87
C CYS A 168 -6.00 5.23 2.75
N ASN A 169 -6.31 6.08 3.72
CA ASN A 169 -7.53 5.99 4.54
C ASN A 169 -7.69 4.66 5.30
N TYR A 170 -6.59 4.02 5.68
CA TYR A 170 -6.54 2.82 6.54
C TYR A 170 -6.95 1.48 5.90
N PHE A 171 -7.11 1.40 4.57
CA PHE A 171 -7.50 0.15 3.91
C PHE A 171 -7.01 0.05 2.47
N TYR A 172 -6.92 -1.18 1.96
CA TYR A 172 -6.73 -1.50 0.54
C TYR A 172 -8.06 -1.67 -0.19
N ASP A 173 -8.12 -1.17 -1.41
CA ASP A 173 -9.15 -1.52 -2.39
C ASP A 173 -8.81 -2.83 -3.12
N ILE A 174 -7.53 -3.21 -3.16
CA ILE A 174 -7.08 -4.51 -3.69
C ILE A 174 -7.21 -5.63 -2.65
N ASP A 175 -7.47 -6.84 -3.12
CA ASP A 175 -7.46 -8.08 -2.32
C ASP A 175 -6.01 -8.50 -2.01
N TYR A 176 -5.31 -7.72 -1.18
CA TYR A 176 -3.87 -7.85 -0.92
C TYR A 176 -3.43 -9.25 -0.46
N GLN A 177 -4.32 -10.02 0.16
CA GLN A 177 -4.06 -11.39 0.62
C GLN A 177 -3.82 -12.38 -0.54
N ASP A 178 -4.29 -12.06 -1.74
CA ASP A 178 -4.02 -12.84 -2.96
C ASP A 178 -2.70 -12.41 -3.64
N GLU A 179 -2.12 -11.28 -3.22
CA GLU A 179 -0.94 -10.70 -3.85
C GLU A 179 0.37 -10.98 -3.13
N ILE A 180 0.32 -11.26 -1.82
CA ILE A 180 1.50 -11.56 -0.99
C ILE A 180 1.27 -12.84 -0.18
N ASP A 181 2.34 -13.60 0.06
CA ASP A 181 2.26 -14.72 1.00
C ASP A 181 1.87 -14.19 2.39
N ILE A 182 0.80 -14.74 2.95
CA ILE A 182 0.35 -14.44 4.31
C ILE A 182 1.47 -14.62 5.34
N GLN A 183 2.43 -15.51 5.03
CA GLN A 183 3.85 -15.55 5.41
C GLN A 183 4.45 -14.27 5.95
N TYR A 184 4.46 -13.27 5.07
CA TYR A 184 5.22 -12.05 5.23
C TYR A 184 4.42 -10.96 5.94
N LEU A 185 3.09 -11.12 6.04
CA LEU A 185 2.22 -10.17 6.72
C LEU A 185 2.39 -10.23 8.25
N PRO A 186 2.28 -9.09 8.95
CA PRO A 186 2.23 -9.07 10.40
C PRO A 186 1.02 -9.86 10.92
N ILE A 187 1.19 -10.49 12.09
CA ILE A 187 0.13 -11.24 12.75
C ILE A 187 -1.03 -10.32 13.09
N GLY A 188 -2.20 -10.61 12.51
CA GLY A 188 -3.43 -9.83 12.72
C GLY A 188 -3.54 -8.58 11.83
N PHE A 189 -2.63 -8.38 10.88
CA PHE A 189 -2.73 -7.30 9.90
C PHE A 189 -4.05 -7.39 9.13
N ASP A 190 -4.84 -6.33 9.21
CA ASP A 190 -6.13 -6.19 8.55
C ASP A 190 -6.26 -4.78 7.98
N ALA A 191 -6.13 -4.71 6.66
CA ALA A 191 -6.34 -3.51 5.87
C ALA A 191 -7.58 -3.65 4.97
N THR A 192 -8.56 -4.46 5.36
CA THR A 192 -9.85 -4.52 4.65
C THR A 192 -10.70 -3.27 4.96
N PRO A 193 -11.69 -2.89 4.13
CA PRO A 193 -12.53 -1.72 4.40
C PRO A 193 -13.25 -1.72 5.75
N ASP A 194 -13.51 -2.90 6.31
CA ASP A 194 -14.24 -3.08 7.56
C ASP A 194 -13.33 -3.26 8.80
N ASN A 195 -12.01 -3.12 8.63
CA ASN A 195 -11.05 -3.36 9.70
C ASN A 195 -11.30 -2.49 10.94
N GLU A 196 -11.05 -3.06 12.12
CA GLU A 196 -11.33 -2.38 13.39
C GLU A 196 -10.57 -1.07 13.57
N TYR A 197 -9.35 -0.98 13.03
CA TYR A 197 -8.50 0.20 13.15
C TYR A 197 -9.13 1.38 12.42
N ARG A 198 -9.55 1.18 11.17
CA ARG A 198 -10.32 2.15 10.37
C ARG A 198 -11.60 2.58 11.06
N GLN A 199 -12.39 1.62 11.57
CA GLN A 199 -13.64 1.92 12.27
C GLN A 199 -13.42 2.78 13.52
N LYS A 200 -12.30 2.59 14.25
CA LYS A 200 -11.93 3.43 15.40
C LYS A 200 -11.47 4.82 14.97
N ARG A 201 -10.74 4.94 13.86
CA ARG A 201 -10.26 6.23 13.33
C ARG A 201 -11.40 7.10 12.78
N LEU A 202 -12.35 6.51 12.05
CA LEU A 202 -13.50 7.23 11.47
C LEU A 202 -14.54 7.71 12.50
N LYS A 203 -14.52 7.15 13.72
CA LYS A 203 -15.42 7.56 14.81
C LYS A 203 -14.84 8.65 15.71
N ARG A 204 -13.59 9.06 15.47
CA ARG A 204 -12.94 10.17 16.18
C ARG A 204 -13.24 11.49 15.48
#